data_AF-A0A3C0R3N5-F1
#
_entry.id   AF-A0A3C0R3N5-F1
#
_cell.length_a   1.000
_cell.length_b   1.000
_cell.length_c   1.000
_cell.angle_alpha   90.00
_cell.angle_beta   90.00
_cell.angle_gamma   90.00
#
_symmetry.space_group_name_H-M   'P 1'
#
loop_
_entity.id
_entity.type
_entity.pdbx_description
1 polymer ?
#
loop_
_entity_poly.entity_id
_entity_poly.type
_entity_poly.pdbx_seq_one_letter_code
_entity_poly.pdbx_strand_id
1 'polypeptide(L)'
;TDNHTQLRLLLDFFDEQDVDLAVSAMGTGKLGAKSRLELMRRGSVLTYAHLGRASFPGQPSLREIQRWTLSACHAVALRRRVEH
;
A
#
# COMPACT_ATOMS: atom_id res chain seq x y z
N THR A 1 5.45 -2.10 -12.35
CA THR A 1 3.99 -1.92 -12.21
C THR A 1 3.56 -0.65 -12.92
N ASP A 2 3.50 -0.74 -14.24
CA ASP A 2 3.21 0.37 -15.15
C ASP A 2 1.81 0.32 -15.74
N ASN A 3 1.10 -0.80 -15.55
CA ASN A 3 -0.25 -1.00 -16.03
C ASN A 3 -1.09 -1.82 -15.03
N HIS A 4 -2.40 -1.83 -15.25
CA HIS A 4 -3.36 -2.49 -14.37
C HIS A 4 -3.19 -4.01 -14.32
N THR A 5 -2.75 -4.66 -15.41
CA THR A 5 -2.47 -6.09 -15.44
C THR A 5 -1.32 -6.44 -14.49
N GLN A 6 -0.22 -5.69 -14.55
CA GLN A 6 0.92 -5.88 -13.64
C GLN A 6 0.54 -5.58 -12.19
N LEU A 7 -0.34 -4.59 -11.95
CA LEU A 7 -0.84 -4.31 -10.61
C LEU A 7 -1.64 -5.50 -10.08
N ARG A 8 -2.57 -6.03 -10.88
CA ARG A 8 -3.38 -7.19 -10.51
C ARG A 8 -2.51 -8.39 -10.19
N LEU A 9 -1.59 -8.76 -11.07
CA LEU A 9 -0.69 -9.91 -10.85
C LEU A 9 0.16 -9.77 -9.57
N LEU A 10 0.61 -8.55 -9.23
CA LEU A 10 1.34 -8.33 -7.99
C LEU A 10 0.47 -8.51 -6.75
N LEU A 11 -0.80 -8.09 -6.81
CA LEU A 11 -1.73 -8.24 -5.69
C LEU A 11 -2.17 -9.70 -5.55
N ASP A 12 -2.49 -10.37 -6.66
CA ASP A 12 -2.82 -11.80 -6.69
C ASP A 12 -1.66 -12.61 -6.08
N PHE A 13 -0.41 -12.34 -6.51
CA PHE A 13 0.78 -12.99 -5.92
C PHE A 13 0.87 -12.79 -4.41
N PHE A 14 0.63 -11.57 -3.92
CA PHE A 14 0.71 -11.26 -2.49
C PHE A 14 -0.39 -11.99 -1.70
N ASP A 15 -1.61 -12.03 -2.23
CA ASP A 15 -2.77 -12.64 -1.59
C ASP A 15 -2.69 -14.19 -1.60
N GLU A 16 -1.99 -14.78 -2.58
CA GLU A 16 -1.80 -16.23 -2.71
C GLU A 16 -0.62 -16.79 -1.89
N GLN A 17 0.17 -15.95 -1.20
CA GLN A 17 1.28 -16.46 -0.38
C GLN A 17 0.75 -17.14 0.89
N ASP A 18 0.87 -18.47 0.95
CA ASP A 18 0.65 -19.25 2.17
C ASP A 18 1.99 -19.55 2.85
N VAL A 19 2.56 -18.50 3.46
CA VAL A 19 3.82 -18.60 4.21
C VAL A 19 3.65 -17.98 5.60
N ASP A 20 4.11 -18.68 6.63
CA ASP A 20 4.14 -18.17 8.00
C ASP A 20 5.35 -17.22 8.20
N LEU A 21 5.42 -16.18 7.38
CA LEU A 21 6.48 -15.18 7.40
C LEU A 21 5.90 -13.79 7.17
N ALA A 22 6.54 -12.79 7.80
CA ALA A 22 6.23 -11.39 7.58
C ALA A 22 6.65 -10.97 6.15
N VAL A 23 5.69 -10.79 5.24
CA VAL A 23 5.95 -10.44 3.84
C VAL A 23 5.81 -8.94 3.58
N SER A 24 6.77 -8.39 2.85
CA SER A 24 6.69 -7.05 2.26
C SER A 24 6.85 -7.17 0.75
N ALA A 25 5.88 -6.67 -0.01
CA ALA A 25 5.95 -6.56 -1.46
C ALA A 25 5.90 -5.11 -1.91
N MET A 26 6.38 -4.83 -3.12
CA MET A 26 6.31 -3.48 -3.66
C MET A 26 6.32 -3.46 -5.19
N GLY A 27 5.38 -2.73 -5.79
CA GLY A 27 5.41 -2.45 -7.23
C GLY A 27 6.23 -1.19 -7.52
N THR A 28 7.15 -1.24 -8.47
CA THR A 28 7.82 -0.04 -9.01
C THR A 28 7.07 0.51 -10.22
N GLY A 29 7.41 1.69 -10.73
CA GLY A 29 6.82 2.23 -11.96
C GLY A 29 5.58 3.10 -11.75
N LYS A 30 4.82 3.36 -12.82
CA LYS A 30 3.75 4.38 -12.85
C LYS A 30 2.65 4.16 -11.79
N LEU A 31 2.28 2.90 -11.54
CA LEU A 31 1.29 2.53 -10.52
C LEU A 31 1.94 2.07 -9.21
N GLY A 32 3.24 2.33 -9.01
CA GLY A 32 3.96 1.86 -7.83
C GLY A 32 3.41 2.41 -6.52
N ALA A 33 2.99 3.68 -6.49
CA ALA A 33 2.38 4.28 -5.30
C ALA A 33 1.03 3.61 -4.97
N LYS A 34 0.20 3.38 -6.00
CA LYS A 34 -1.07 2.65 -5.85
C LYS A 34 -0.85 1.22 -5.36
N SER A 35 0.14 0.51 -5.91
CA SER A 35 0.46 -0.84 -5.47
C SER A 35 0.84 -0.89 -3.99
N ARG A 36 1.65 0.05 -3.50
CA ARG A 36 2.05 0.13 -2.08
C ARG A 36 0.86 0.42 -1.17
N LEU A 37 -0.03 1.34 -1.55
CA LEU A 37 -1.26 1.57 -0.80
C LEU A 37 -2.12 0.31 -0.69
N GLU A 38 -2.31 -0.39 -1.80
CA GLU A 38 -3.10 -1.63 -1.84
C GLU A 38 -2.46 -2.77 -1.06
N LEU A 39 -1.13 -2.88 -1.08
CA LEU A 39 -0.36 -3.86 -0.31
C LEU A 39 -0.39 -3.54 1.20
N MET A 40 -0.28 -2.27 1.59
CA MET A 40 -0.46 -1.86 3.00
C MET A 40 -1.82 -2.28 3.54
N ARG A 41 -2.89 -2.15 2.74
CA ARG A 41 -4.24 -2.58 3.11
C ARG A 41 -4.38 -4.09 3.26
N ARG A 42 -3.57 -4.87 2.54
CA ARG A 42 -3.52 -6.34 2.60
C ARG A 42 -2.59 -6.89 3.68
N GLY A 43 -1.91 -6.02 4.43
CA GLY A 43 -1.04 -6.44 5.53
C GLY A 43 0.44 -6.55 5.18
N SER A 44 0.90 -5.95 4.08
CA SER A 44 2.34 -5.79 3.82
C SER A 44 3.01 -5.12 5.01
N VAL A 45 3.98 -5.79 5.61
CA VAL A 45 4.55 -5.39 6.91
C VAL A 45 5.44 -4.15 6.84
N LEU A 46 5.83 -3.76 5.62
CA LEU A 46 6.69 -2.61 5.38
C LEU A 46 6.29 -1.88 4.10
N THR A 47 6.49 -0.55 4.09
CA THR A 47 6.40 0.29 2.90
C THR A 47 7.42 1.42 3.00
N TYR A 48 8.30 1.51 1.99
CA TYR A 48 9.33 2.54 1.93
C TYR A 48 8.78 3.85 1.37
N ALA A 49 9.06 4.95 2.08
CA ALA A 49 8.72 6.30 1.67
C ALA A 49 9.99 7.11 1.36
N HIS A 50 9.85 8.19 0.60
CA HIS A 50 10.90 9.21 0.48
C HIS A 50 10.58 10.47 1.29
N LEU A 51 11.63 11.16 1.76
CA LEU A 51 11.51 12.43 2.50
C LEU A 51 11.68 13.68 1.60
N GLY A 52 12.35 13.53 0.46
CA GLY A 52 12.57 14.63 -0.49
C GLY A 52 12.39 14.15 -1.92
N ARG A 53 13.31 13.33 -2.41
CA ARG A 53 13.27 12.74 -3.75
C ARG A 53 13.07 11.23 -3.68
N ALA A 54 12.20 10.70 -4.54
CA ALA A 54 12.05 9.27 -4.72
C ALA A 54 13.36 8.63 -5.22
N SER A 55 13.77 7.53 -4.59
CA SER A 55 14.92 6.71 -5.00
C SER A 55 14.56 5.77 -6.16
N PHE A 56 13.28 5.44 -6.33
CA PHE A 56 12.80 4.59 -7.42
C PHE A 56 11.40 5.01 -7.90
N PRO A 57 11.03 4.72 -9.16
CA PRO A 57 9.73 5.06 -9.71
C PRO A 57 8.58 4.49 -8.88
N GLY A 58 7.61 5.34 -8.54
CA GLY A 58 6.44 4.97 -7.77
C GLY A 58 6.65 4.85 -6.25
N GLN A 59 7.80 5.28 -5.73
CA GLN A 59 7.98 5.46 -4.28
C GLN A 59 7.12 6.65 -3.80
N PRO A 60 6.22 6.48 -2.83
CA PRO A 60 5.47 7.60 -2.28
C PRO A 60 6.32 8.42 -1.31
N SER A 61 5.97 9.70 -1.17
CA SER A 61 6.48 10.54 -0.10
C SER A 61 5.89 10.13 1.25
N LEU A 62 6.59 10.45 2.34
CA LEU A 62 6.04 10.24 3.69
C LEU A 62 4.69 10.95 3.90
N ARG A 63 4.53 12.14 3.29
CA ARG A 63 3.28 12.91 3.36
C ARG A 63 2.13 12.21 2.63
N GLU A 64 2.39 11.56 1.51
CA GLU A 64 1.37 10.75 0.81
C GLU A 64 0.90 9.59 1.67
N ILE A 65 1.84 8.84 2.26
CA ILE A 65 1.50 7.73 3.17
C ILE A 65 0.64 8.24 4.35
N GLN A 66 1.05 9.34 4.99
CA GLN A 66 0.29 9.95 6.09
C GLN A 66 -1.15 10.28 5.67
N ARG A 67 -1.36 10.84 4.46
CA ARG A 67 -2.72 11.12 3.95
C ARG A 67 -3.54 9.86 3.75
N TRP A 68 -2.93 8.78 3.26
CA TRP A 68 -3.60 7.51 3.06
C TRP A 68 -4.04 6.87 4.37
N THR A 69 -3.18 6.90 5.38
CA THR A 69 -3.44 6.28 6.69
C THR A 69 -4.41 7.09 7.54
N LEU A 70 -4.34 8.43 7.50
CA LEU A 70 -5.30 9.29 8.21
C LEU A 70 -6.72 9.13 7.68
N SER A 71 -6.88 8.97 6.36
CA SER A 71 -8.16 8.66 5.74
C SER A 71 -8.74 7.32 6.23
N ALA A 72 -7.87 6.31 6.41
CA ALA A 72 -8.28 5.00 6.93
C ALA A 72 -8.71 5.07 8.40
N CYS A 73 -7.98 5.78 9.26
CA CYS A 73 -8.37 6.00 10.66
C CYS A 73 -9.71 6.73 10.79
N HIS A 74 -9.97 7.72 9.94
CA HIS A 74 -11.25 8.45 9.96
C HIS A 74 -12.43 7.54 9.58
N ALA A 75 -12.25 6.66 8.58
CA ALA A 75 -13.27 5.67 8.21
C ALA A 75 -13.54 4.65 9.32
N VAL A 76 -12.51 4.20 10.03
CA VAL A 76 -12.66 3.29 11.18
C VAL A 76 -13.39 3.99 12.34
N ALA A 77 -13.06 5.24 12.63
CA ALA A 77 -13.71 6.01 13.69
C ALA A 77 -15.21 6.27 13.40
N LEU A 78 -15.56 6.52 12.13
CA LEU A 78 -16.96 6.67 11.71
C LEU A 78 -17.76 5.38 11.87
N ARG A 79 -17.20 4.22 11.48
CA ARG A 79 -17.91 2.92 11.65
C ARG A 79 -18.23 2.64 13.11
N ARG A 80 -17.28 2.84 14.02
CA ARG A 80 -17.49 2.65 15.46
C ARG A 80 -18.56 3.57 16.04
N ARG A 81 -18.82 4.73 15.44
CA ARG A 81 -19.88 5.66 15.88
C ARG A 81 -21.28 5.30 15.38
N VAL A 82 -21.40 4.50 14.32
CA VAL A 82 -22.71 4.07 13.77
C VAL A 82 -23.20 2.79 14.44
N GLU A 83 -22.30 2.02 15.05
CA GLU A 83 -22.58 0.78 15.78
C GLU A 83 -22.97 1.01 17.26
N HIS A 84 -23.08 2.27 17.70
CA HIS A 84 -23.54 2.71 19.03
C HIS A 84 -24.69 3.70 18.91
#